data_AF-A0A496VZD0-F1
#
_entry.id   AF-A0A496VZD0-F1
#
_cell.length_a   1.000
_cell.length_b   1.000
_cell.length_c   1.000
_cell.angle_alpha   90.00
_cell.angle_beta   90.00
_cell.angle_gamma   90.00
#
_symmetry.space_group_name_H-M   'P 1'
#
loop_
_entity.id
_entity.type
_entity.pdbx_description
1 polymer ?
#
loop_
_entity_poly.entity_id
_entity_poly.type
_entity_poly.pdbx_seq_one_letter_code
_entity_poly.pdbx_strand_id
1 'polypeptide(L)'
;MGNKNTLPTLQFPKERVGWEKGRFVVILIQPELEAWMWQDNPHVANAFGFQKSVSLRHWLCQQGLWPANAVKPPDPKRAFEKTLKVSKAKIPSIVFKKIASQISLKHCVDDSFDLLKNTLQQWFPNE
;
A
#
# COMPACT_ATOMS: atom_id res chain seq x y z
N MET A 1 28.77 7.38 5.27
CA MET A 1 28.35 6.66 4.04
C MET A 1 27.65 5.38 4.47
N GLY A 2 26.32 5.44 4.67
CA GLY A 2 25.51 4.34 5.20
C GLY A 2 24.99 3.46 4.07
N ASN A 3 25.32 2.18 4.12
CA ASN A 3 25.17 1.19 3.05
C ASN A 3 23.81 0.48 3.15
N LYS A 4 23.11 0.41 2.01
CA LYS A 4 22.08 -0.57 1.59
C LYS A 4 20.95 -0.90 2.59
N ASN A 5 19.80 -0.28 2.36
CA ASN A 5 18.48 -0.86 2.66
C ASN A 5 18.30 -2.14 1.83
N THR A 6 18.84 -3.26 2.30
CA THR A 6 18.39 -4.59 1.89
C THR A 6 17.26 -4.99 2.81
N LEU A 7 16.04 -5.10 2.26
CA LEU A 7 14.93 -5.74 2.95
C LEU A 7 15.38 -7.13 3.44
N PRO A 8 15.04 -7.55 4.66
CA PRO A 8 15.40 -8.87 5.16
C PRO A 8 14.82 -9.92 4.23
N THR A 9 15.69 -10.70 3.58
CA THR A 9 15.28 -11.87 2.82
C THR A 9 14.73 -12.88 3.82
N LEU A 10 13.41 -13.05 3.85
CA LEU A 10 12.76 -14.11 4.62
C LEU A 10 13.28 -15.46 4.12
N GLN A 11 14.17 -16.09 4.88
CA GLN A 11 14.60 -17.45 4.62
C GLN A 11 13.56 -18.41 5.21
N PHE A 12 12.69 -18.95 4.36
CA PHE A 12 11.81 -20.03 4.76
C PHE A 12 12.63 -21.31 5.02
N PRO A 13 12.28 -22.11 6.06
CA PRO A 13 12.86 -23.43 6.24
C PRO A 13 12.66 -24.22 4.93
N LYS A 14 13.76 -24.72 4.36
CA LYS A 14 13.79 -25.26 3.00
C LYS A 14 12.97 -26.52 2.80
N GLU A 15 12.46 -27.15 3.85
CA GLU A 15 11.83 -28.47 3.80
C GLU A 15 10.69 -28.53 4.81
N ARG A 16 9.52 -29.07 4.39
CA ARG A 16 8.24 -29.29 5.12
C ARG A 16 7.09 -28.32 4.88
N VAL A 17 6.96 -27.83 3.65
CA VAL A 17 5.65 -27.42 3.13
C VAL A 17 5.58 -28.03 1.74
N GLY A 18 4.62 -28.90 1.46
CA GLY A 18 4.54 -29.75 0.25
C GLY A 18 4.33 -29.00 -1.08
N TRP A 19 4.81 -27.77 -1.18
CA TRP A 19 4.69 -26.89 -2.33
C TRP A 19 5.95 -26.99 -3.18
N GLU A 20 5.78 -27.40 -4.43
CA GLU A 20 6.88 -27.43 -5.39
C GLU A 20 7.43 -26.02 -5.63
N LYS A 21 8.76 -25.92 -5.77
CA LYS A 21 9.42 -24.67 -6.13
C LYS A 21 8.83 -24.11 -7.43
N GLY A 22 8.61 -22.80 -7.48
CA GLY A 22 8.04 -22.12 -8.65
C GLY A 22 6.52 -22.22 -8.78
N ARG A 23 5.83 -22.99 -7.92
CA ARG A 23 4.35 -23.01 -7.84
C ARG A 23 3.76 -22.05 -6.80
N PHE A 24 4.62 -21.31 -6.11
CA PHE A 24 4.21 -20.31 -5.14
C PHE A 24 5.25 -19.18 -5.07
N VAL A 25 4.79 -18.01 -4.63
CA VAL A 25 5.64 -16.89 -4.23
C VAL A 25 5.13 -16.38 -2.88
N VAL A 26 6.03 -15.95 -2.00
CA VAL A 26 5.64 -15.31 -0.74
C VAL A 26 5.89 -13.82 -0.83
N ILE A 27 4.85 -13.04 -0.60
CA ILE A 27 4.89 -11.59 -0.66
C ILE A 27 4.63 -11.06 0.75
N LEU A 28 5.64 -10.41 1.32
CA LEU A 28 5.51 -9.74 2.60
C LEU A 28 5.06 -8.30 2.36
N ILE A 29 3.91 -7.92 2.89
CA ILE A 29 3.48 -6.52 2.89
C ILE A 29 3.73 -5.99 4.29
N GLN A 30 4.65 -5.03 4.43
CA GLN A 30 4.95 -4.39 5.71
C GLN A 30 4.68 -2.88 5.60
N PRO A 31 3.79 -2.30 6.42
CA PRO A 31 2.99 -2.93 7.48
C PRO A 31 1.77 -3.72 6.97
N GLU A 32 0.99 -3.19 6.02
CA GLU A 32 -0.32 -3.72 5.58
C GLU A 32 -0.69 -3.14 4.18
N LEU A 33 -1.88 -3.45 3.65
CA LEU A 33 -2.35 -3.06 2.30
C LEU A 33 -2.33 -1.53 2.08
N GLU A 34 -2.44 -0.74 3.14
CA GLU A 34 -2.38 0.72 3.13
C GLU A 34 -1.07 1.23 2.52
N ALA A 35 0.01 0.44 2.55
CA ALA A 35 1.28 0.80 1.95
C ALA A 35 1.18 1.07 0.44
N TRP A 36 0.19 0.48 -0.24
CA TRP A 36 0.00 0.58 -1.69
C TRP A 36 -1.01 1.64 -2.12
N MET A 37 -1.91 2.04 -1.21
CA MET A 37 -3.01 2.95 -1.55
C MET A 37 -2.62 4.43 -1.49
N TRP A 38 -1.59 4.76 -0.70
CA TRP A 38 -1.19 6.16 -0.49
C TRP A 38 -0.50 6.70 -1.73
N GLN A 39 -1.25 7.49 -2.47
CA GLN A 39 -0.79 8.29 -3.59
C GLN A 39 -1.30 9.72 -3.38
N ASP A 40 -0.57 10.70 -3.92
CA ASP A 40 -1.07 12.07 -3.95
C ASP A 40 -2.13 12.20 -5.06
N ASN A 41 -3.31 11.63 -4.81
CA ASN A 41 -4.40 11.51 -5.76
C ASN A 41 -5.74 11.85 -5.08
N PRO A 42 -6.57 12.74 -5.67
CA PRO A 42 -7.87 13.12 -5.11
C PRO A 42 -8.83 11.92 -4.91
N HIS A 43 -8.69 10.85 -5.68
CA HIS A 43 -9.51 9.64 -5.53
C HIS A 43 -9.35 8.99 -4.15
N VAL A 44 -8.17 9.08 -3.54
CA VAL A 44 -7.93 8.58 -2.17
C VAL A 44 -8.80 9.35 -1.18
N ALA A 45 -8.76 10.68 -1.22
CA ALA A 45 -9.58 11.53 -0.35
C ALA A 45 -11.09 11.30 -0.56
N ASN A 46 -11.51 11.16 -1.83
CA ASN A 46 -12.90 10.90 -2.19
C ASN A 46 -13.38 9.53 -1.69
N ALA A 47 -12.53 8.49 -1.71
CA ALA A 47 -12.89 7.17 -1.23
C ALA A 47 -13.18 7.15 0.28
N PHE A 48 -12.43 7.93 1.07
CA PHE A 48 -12.74 8.19 2.48
C PHE A 48 -13.98 9.06 2.69
N GLY A 49 -14.44 9.80 1.66
CA GLY A 49 -15.44 10.85 1.85
C GLY A 49 -14.90 11.98 2.72
N PHE A 50 -13.62 12.30 2.56
CA PHE A 50 -12.95 13.34 3.32
C PHE A 50 -13.36 14.72 2.80
N GLN A 51 -14.03 15.52 3.65
CA GLN A 51 -14.66 16.80 3.29
C GLN A 51 -14.13 17.95 4.17
N LYS A 52 -12.83 18.25 4.08
CA LYS A 52 -12.22 19.42 4.73
C LYS A 52 -11.88 20.49 3.69
N SER A 53 -11.66 21.72 4.17
CA SER A 53 -11.24 22.85 3.33
C SER A 53 -9.82 22.68 2.75
N VAL A 54 -9.01 21.82 3.37
CA VAL A 54 -7.66 21.48 2.92
C VAL A 54 -7.62 20.08 2.30
N SER A 55 -6.64 19.82 1.43
CA SER A 55 -6.43 18.49 0.87
C SER A 55 -6.10 17.46 1.96
N LEU A 56 -6.41 16.18 1.70
CA LEU A 56 -6.11 15.09 2.65
C LEU A 56 -4.60 15.03 2.99
N ARG A 57 -3.73 15.20 1.99
CA ARG A 57 -2.28 15.23 2.20
C ARG A 57 -1.87 16.37 3.12
N HIS A 58 -2.37 17.59 2.88
CA HIS A 58 -2.06 18.74 3.72
C HIS A 58 -2.59 18.55 5.15
N TRP A 59 -3.80 18.00 5.29
CA TRP A 59 -4.36 17.67 6.60
C TRP A 59 -3.51 16.65 7.35
N LEU A 60 -3.11 15.54 6.71
CA LEU A 60 -2.23 14.54 7.32
C LEU A 60 -0.85 15.11 7.67
N CYS A 61 -0.34 16.07 6.89
CA CYS A 61 0.88 16.82 7.21
C CYS A 61 0.71 17.65 8.49
N GLN A 62 -0.40 18.38 8.63
CA GLN A 62 -0.73 19.13 9.86
C GLN A 62 -0.87 18.21 11.08
N GLN A 63 -1.33 16.97 10.88
CA GLN A 63 -1.40 15.96 11.94
C GLN A 63 -0.05 15.29 12.26
N GLY A 64 1.03 15.64 11.54
CA GLY A 64 2.34 14.99 11.69
C GLY A 64 2.40 13.55 11.17
N LEU A 65 1.43 13.14 10.34
CA LEU A 65 1.29 11.77 9.83
C LEU A 65 1.83 11.60 8.41
N TRP A 66 1.94 12.67 7.63
CA TRP A 66 2.49 12.64 6.27
C TRP A 66 3.43 13.83 6.05
N PRO A 67 4.75 13.64 6.20
CA PRO A 67 5.74 14.69 5.94
C PRO A 67 5.67 15.18 4.49
N ALA A 68 5.91 16.47 4.26
CA ALA A 68 5.82 17.07 2.92
C ALA A 68 6.79 16.45 1.90
N ASN A 69 7.97 16.02 2.35
CA ASN A 69 9.01 15.38 1.54
C ASN A 69 8.83 13.86 1.37
N ALA A 70 7.80 13.26 2.00
CA ALA A 70 7.55 11.83 1.90
C ALA A 70 6.55 11.52 0.79
N VAL A 71 6.87 10.51 -0.03
CA VAL A 71 6.00 10.02 -1.13
C VAL A 71 4.73 9.37 -0.57
N LYS A 72 4.81 8.73 0.60
CA LYS A 72 3.70 8.15 1.35
C LYS A 72 3.88 8.37 2.86
N PRO A 73 2.83 8.22 3.70
CA PRO A 73 2.96 8.27 5.15
C PRO A 73 3.99 7.25 5.67
N PRO A 74 4.85 7.61 6.64
CA PRO A 74 5.76 6.66 7.28
C PRO A 74 5.04 5.53 8.03
N ASP A 75 3.84 5.82 8.53
CA ASP A 75 2.92 4.85 9.12
C ASP A 75 1.59 4.87 8.34
N PRO A 76 1.51 4.09 7.24
CA PRO A 76 0.33 4.01 6.38
C PRO A 76 -0.96 3.66 7.13
N LYS A 77 -0.85 2.73 8.09
CA LYS A 77 -1.99 2.24 8.87
C LYS A 77 -2.53 3.32 9.78
N ARG A 78 -1.66 3.98 10.54
CA ARG A 78 -2.08 5.07 11.43
C ARG A 78 -2.70 6.23 10.65
N ALA A 79 -2.14 6.59 9.49
CA ALA A 79 -2.73 7.60 8.62
C ALA A 79 -4.14 7.19 8.15
N PHE A 80 -4.32 5.90 7.82
CA PHE A 80 -5.60 5.36 7.35
C PHE A 80 -6.65 5.38 8.45
N GLU A 81 -6.33 4.84 9.62
CA GLU A 81 -7.21 4.83 10.79
C GLU A 81 -7.59 6.25 11.24
N LYS A 82 -6.63 7.18 11.23
CA LYS A 82 -6.89 8.58 11.57
C LYS A 82 -7.82 9.23 10.55
N THR A 83 -7.63 8.95 9.27
CA THR A 83 -8.50 9.46 8.19
C THR A 83 -9.90 8.88 8.30
N LEU A 84 -10.04 7.56 8.53
CA LEU A 84 -11.33 6.92 8.79
C LEU A 84 -12.08 7.61 9.92
N LYS A 85 -11.43 7.81 11.07
CA LYS A 85 -12.04 8.42 12.27
C LYS A 85 -12.61 9.82 12.05
N VAL A 86 -12.01 10.62 11.17
CA VAL A 86 -12.46 12.00 10.91
C VAL A 86 -13.37 12.14 9.69
N SER A 87 -13.49 11.06 8.91
CA SER A 87 -14.29 11.01 7.69
C SER A 87 -15.64 10.35 7.93
N LYS A 88 -16.56 10.44 6.98
CA LYS A 88 -17.85 9.73 7.02
C LYS A 88 -17.74 8.29 6.46
N ALA A 89 -16.53 7.74 6.38
CA ALA A 89 -16.30 6.40 5.84
C ALA A 89 -16.94 5.34 6.75
N LYS A 90 -17.78 4.47 6.17
CA LYS A 90 -18.53 3.46 6.94
C LYS A 90 -17.66 2.30 7.41
N ILE A 91 -16.82 1.74 6.51
CA ILE A 91 -16.07 0.50 6.76
C ILE A 91 -14.76 0.50 5.96
N PRO A 92 -13.62 0.03 6.53
CA PRO A 92 -12.34 -0.08 5.83
C PRO A 92 -12.40 -0.80 4.47
N SER A 93 -13.10 -1.94 4.40
CA SER A 93 -13.20 -2.74 3.16
C SER A 93 -13.86 -2.00 2.01
N ILE A 94 -14.86 -1.15 2.30
CA ILE A 94 -15.51 -0.31 1.29
C ILE A 94 -14.55 0.76 0.78
N VAL A 95 -13.74 1.35 1.68
CA VAL A 95 -12.72 2.33 1.29
C VAL A 95 -11.69 1.67 0.38
N PHE A 96 -11.13 0.52 0.76
CA PHE A 96 -10.19 -0.22 -0.07
C PHE A 96 -10.77 -0.56 -1.44
N LYS A 97 -12.01 -1.06 -1.50
CA LYS A 97 -12.69 -1.35 -2.76
C LYS A 97 -12.79 -0.13 -3.66
N LYS A 98 -13.21 1.02 -3.11
CA LYS A 98 -13.31 2.27 -3.86
C LYS A 98 -11.96 2.70 -4.40
N ILE A 99 -10.93 2.70 -3.56
CA ILE A 99 -9.59 3.10 -3.97
C ILE A 99 -9.08 2.17 -5.06
N ALA A 100 -9.09 0.86 -4.84
CA ALA A 100 -8.63 -0.13 -5.81
C ALA A 100 -9.37 -0.03 -7.17
N SER A 101 -10.64 0.40 -7.18
CA SER A 101 -11.40 0.61 -8.42
C SER A 101 -11.08 1.91 -9.16
N GLN A 102 -10.40 2.87 -8.52
CA GLN A 102 -10.23 4.24 -9.04
C GLN A 102 -8.78 4.67 -9.22
N ILE A 103 -7.86 4.13 -8.42
CA ILE A 103 -6.44 4.48 -8.52
C ILE A 103 -5.72 3.52 -9.47
N SER A 104 -4.77 4.07 -10.22
CA SER A 104 -3.84 3.25 -10.97
C SER A 104 -2.72 2.77 -10.05
N LEU A 105 -2.41 1.48 -10.11
CA LEU A 105 -1.23 0.92 -9.46
C LEU A 105 0.02 0.95 -10.36
N LYS A 106 -0.07 1.56 -11.55
CA LYS A 106 1.06 1.68 -12.51
C LYS A 106 2.28 2.40 -11.93
N HIS A 107 2.05 3.33 -11.00
CA HIS A 107 3.09 4.10 -10.34
C HIS A 107 3.29 3.68 -8.87
N CYS A 108 2.83 2.49 -8.49
CA CYS A 108 3.15 1.92 -7.19
C CYS A 108 4.66 1.58 -7.18
N VAL A 109 5.41 2.20 -6.27
CA VAL A 109 6.88 2.03 -6.13
C VAL A 109 7.23 1.06 -4.99
N ASP A 110 6.32 0.15 -4.66
CA ASP A 110 6.48 -0.75 -3.53
C ASP A 110 7.01 -2.11 -4.00
N ASP A 111 8.17 -2.52 -3.45
CA ASP A 111 8.87 -3.74 -3.86
C ASP A 111 7.98 -4.99 -3.79
N SER A 112 7.13 -5.08 -2.76
CA SER A 112 6.22 -6.20 -2.57
C SER A 112 5.09 -6.21 -3.59
N PHE A 113 4.63 -5.03 -4.02
CA PHE A 113 3.67 -4.92 -5.10
C PHE A 113 4.28 -5.29 -6.45
N ASP A 114 5.53 -4.87 -6.71
CA ASP A 114 6.23 -5.23 -7.94
C ASP A 114 6.48 -6.74 -8.01
N LEU A 115 6.86 -7.38 -6.90
CA LEU A 115 6.98 -8.84 -6.83
C LEU A 115 5.65 -9.53 -7.16
N LEU A 116 4.53 -9.06 -6.60
CA LEU A 116 3.19 -9.59 -6.89
C LEU A 116 2.85 -9.45 -8.38
N LYS A 117 2.96 -8.23 -8.92
CA LYS A 117 2.63 -7.89 -10.29
C LYS A 117 3.42 -8.75 -11.28
N ASN A 118 4.73 -8.82 -11.10
CA ASN A 118 5.62 -9.57 -11.99
C ASN A 118 5.34 -11.08 -11.91
N THR A 119 5.08 -11.61 -10.71
CA THR A 119 4.75 -13.03 -10.55
C THR A 119 3.44 -13.39 -11.25
N LEU A 120 2.40 -12.55 -11.10
CA LEU A 120 1.12 -12.77 -11.78
C LEU A 120 1.27 -12.70 -13.31
N GLN A 121 2.02 -11.73 -13.83
CA GLN A 121 2.29 -11.63 -15.27
C GLN A 121 3.08 -12.83 -15.82
N GLN A 122 3.98 -13.39 -15.03
CA GLN A 122 4.72 -14.60 -15.41
C GLN A 122 3.83 -15.84 -15.42
N TRP A 123 2.93 -15.99 -14.45
CA TRP A 123 2.03 -17.13 -14.36
C TRP A 123 0.86 -17.06 -15.34
N PHE A 124 0.44 -15.84 -15.70
CA PHE A 124 -0.67 -15.57 -16.60
C PHE A 124 -0.24 -14.55 -17.67
N PRO A 125 0.63 -14.95 -18.62
CA PRO A 125 0.99 -14.09 -19.74
C PRO A 125 -0.26 -13.78 -20.58
N ASN A 126 -0.28 -12.62 -21.22
CA ASN A 126 -1.34 -12.32 -22.21
C ASN A 126 -1.27 -13.35 -23.33
N GLU A 127 -2.42 -13.87 -23.76
CA GLU A 127 -2.54 -14.67 -24.99
C GLU A 127 -2.10 -13.89 -26.24
#